data_AF-A0A349L5P6-F1
#
_entry.id   AF-A0A349L5P6-F1
#
_cell.length_a   1.000
_cell.length_b   1.000
_cell.length_c   1.000
_cell.angle_alpha   90.00
_cell.angle_beta   90.00
_cell.angle_gamma   90.00
#
_symmetry.space_group_name_H-M   'P 1'
#
loop_
_entity.id
_entity.type
_entity.pdbx_description
1 polymer ?
#
loop_
_entity_poly.entity_id
_entity_poly.type
_entity_poly.pdbx_seq_one_letter_code
_entity_poly.pdbx_strand_id
1 'polypeptide(L)'
;MECQECRYMVVDSPVGKLTLLARGSGLCAILWPDDKPGRVRIGAPVPHAGSAILIETARQLAEYFAGSRTRFALELDLPARRFKKRYGKPC
;
A
#
# COMPACT_ATOMS: atom_id res chain seq x y z
N MET A 1 -20.95 -5.40 -4.62
CA MET A 1 -20.04 -6.50 -4.26
C MET A 1 -18.95 -6.49 -5.31
N GLU A 2 -17.96 -5.60 -5.18
CA GLU A 2 -16.89 -5.45 -6.18
C GLU A 2 -15.59 -5.89 -5.55
N CYS A 3 -15.21 -7.14 -5.81
CA CYS A 3 -13.86 -7.62 -5.64
C CYS A 3 -13.00 -6.89 -6.67
N GLN A 4 -12.55 -5.68 -6.32
CA GLN A 4 -11.63 -4.92 -7.16
C GLN A 4 -10.38 -5.77 -7.40
N GLU A 5 -9.98 -5.93 -8.66
CA GLU A 5 -8.83 -6.73 -9.07
C GLU A 5 -7.54 -6.11 -8.50
N CYS A 6 -7.16 -6.59 -7.31
CA CYS A 6 -5.97 -6.15 -6.63
C CYS A 6 -4.84 -7.15 -6.90
N ARG A 7 -3.69 -6.64 -7.32
CA ARG A 7 -2.45 -7.41 -7.42
C ARG A 7 -1.65 -7.25 -6.14
N TYR A 8 -0.97 -8.31 -5.71
CA TYR A 8 -0.09 -8.26 -4.55
C TYR A 8 1.31 -8.77 -4.87
N MET A 9 2.30 -8.20 -4.17
CA MET A 9 3.63 -8.77 -4.06
C MET A 9 4.10 -8.72 -2.60
N VAL A 10 4.94 -9.66 -2.21
CA VAL A 10 5.58 -9.66 -0.89
C VAL A 10 7.05 -9.34 -1.08
N VAL A 11 7.56 -8.40 -0.28
CA VAL A 11 8.96 -8.00 -0.28
C VAL A 11 9.54 -8.17 1.12
N ASP A 12 10.79 -8.61 1.18
CA ASP A 12 11.56 -8.63 2.42
C ASP A 12 12.10 -7.23 2.71
N SER A 13 11.99 -6.80 3.97
CA SER A 13 12.48 -5.50 4.42
C SER A 13 13.08 -5.60 5.84
N PRO A 14 13.86 -4.61 6.29
CA PRO A 14 14.45 -4.62 7.64
C PRO A 14 13.41 -4.68 8.77
N VAL A 15 12.17 -4.32 8.48
CA VAL A 15 11.02 -4.35 9.40
C VAL A 15 10.15 -5.60 9.24
N GLY A 16 10.60 -6.58 8.44
CA GLY A 16 9.93 -7.84 8.15
C GLY A 16 9.29 -7.88 6.75
N LYS A 17 8.40 -8.84 6.52
CA LYS A 17 7.75 -9.04 5.22
C LYS A 17 6.65 -8.01 5.00
N LEU A 18 6.82 -7.17 3.99
CA LEU A 18 5.82 -6.18 3.58
C LEU A 18 5.02 -6.72 2.40
N THR A 19 3.69 -6.66 2.51
CA THR A 19 2.81 -7.02 1.39
C THR A 19 2.33 -5.74 0.71
N LEU A 20 2.73 -5.56 -0.54
CA LEU A 20 2.36 -4.42 -1.36
C LEU A 20 1.14 -4.78 -2.21
N LEU A 21 0.19 -3.86 -2.29
CA LEU A 21 -1.05 -4.04 -3.05
C LEU A 21 -1.24 -2.90 -4.02
N ALA A 22 -1.55 -3.26 -5.27
CA ALA A 22 -1.84 -2.32 -6.32
C ALA A 22 -3.15 -2.68 -7.03
N ARG A 23 -3.82 -1.65 -7.55
CA ARG A 23 -4.99 -1.77 -8.43
C ARG A 23 -4.72 -0.96 -9.69
N GLY A 24 -4.80 -1.61 -10.84
CA GLY A 24 -4.43 -0.97 -12.10
C GLY A 24 -2.98 -0.46 -12.07
N SER A 25 -2.81 0.86 -12.22
CA SER A 25 -1.53 1.57 -12.19
C SER A 25 -1.15 2.15 -10.83
N GLY A 26 -2.05 2.14 -9.84
CA GLY A 26 -1.85 2.78 -8.54
C GLY A 26 -1.60 1.80 -7.39
N LEU A 27 -0.75 2.20 -6.45
CA LEU A 27 -0.55 1.50 -5.18
C LEU A 27 -1.72 1.80 -4.22
N CYS A 28 -2.41 0.77 -3.75
CA CYS A 28 -3.55 0.92 -2.86
C CYS A 28 -3.18 0.84 -1.38
N ALA A 29 -2.28 -0.07 -1.01
CA ALA A 29 -1.93 -0.32 0.39
C ALA A 29 -0.60 -1.05 0.53
N ILE A 30 0.02 -0.86 1.69
CA ILE A 30 1.19 -1.61 2.17
C ILE A 30 0.79 -2.24 3.51
N LEU A 31 0.76 -3.57 3.59
CA LEU A 31 0.58 -4.28 4.85
C LEU A 31 1.94 -4.57 5.47
N TRP A 32 2.01 -4.25 6.75
CA TRP A 32 3.12 -4.56 7.61
C TRP A 32 2.94 -5.97 8.18
N PRO A 33 4.03 -6.66 8.58
CA PRO A 33 3.92 -8.01 9.13
C PRO A 33 3.06 -8.07 10.41
N ASP A 34 2.97 -6.97 11.17
CA ASP A 34 2.16 -6.84 12.38
C ASP A 34 0.76 -6.24 12.12
N ASP A 35 0.37 -6.06 10.85
CA ASP A 35 -0.91 -5.43 10.53
C ASP A 35 -2.11 -6.32 10.92
N LYS A 36 -3.13 -5.72 11.55
CA LYS A 36 -4.31 -6.46 12.01
C LYS A 36 -5.05 -7.09 10.83
N PRO A 37 -5.43 -8.38 10.91
CA PRO A 37 -6.20 -9.03 9.86
C PRO A 37 -7.51 -8.27 9.62
N GLY A 38 -7.78 -7.89 8.38
CA GLY A 38 -9.00 -7.18 7.98
C GLY A 38 -8.92 -5.65 8.01
N ARG A 39 -7.76 -5.02 8.29
CA ARG A 39 -7.58 -3.56 8.17
C ARG A 39 -7.90 -3.07 6.75
N VAL A 40 -7.52 -3.84 5.74
CA VAL A 40 -7.86 -3.60 4.34
C VAL A 40 -8.75 -4.74 3.88
N ARG A 41 -9.99 -4.41 3.47
CA ARG A 41 -10.88 -5.37 2.81
C ARG A 41 -10.42 -5.52 1.36
N ILE A 42 -9.47 -6.40 1.16
CA ILE A 42 -9.00 -6.78 -0.16
C ILE A 42 -9.85 -7.99 -0.55
N GLY A 43 -10.40 -8.02 -1.77
CA GLY A 43 -10.93 -9.26 -2.34
C GLY A 43 -9.82 -10.30 -2.48
N ALA A 44 -10.05 -11.43 -3.16
CA ALA A 44 -8.98 -12.38 -3.46
C ALA A 44 -7.92 -11.69 -4.36
N PRO A 45 -6.75 -11.28 -3.83
CA PRO A 45 -5.78 -10.57 -4.65
C PRO A 45 -4.99 -11.59 -5.47
N VAL A 46 -4.66 -11.24 -6.70
CA VAL A 46 -3.87 -12.09 -7.59
C VAL A 46 -2.38 -11.76 -7.47
N PRO A 47 -1.47 -12.73 -7.63
CA PRO A 47 -0.04 -12.45 -7.59
C PRO A 47 0.38 -11.44 -8.68
N HIS A 48 1.43 -10.66 -8.41
CA HIS A 48 1.93 -9.67 -9.35
C HIS A 48 2.42 -10.34 -10.65
N ALA A 49 1.63 -10.24 -11.71
CA ALA A 49 2.00 -10.72 -13.05
C ALA A 49 2.87 -9.69 -13.80
N GLY A 50 3.91 -9.14 -13.17
CA GLY A 50 4.76 -8.11 -13.79
C GLY A 50 4.24 -6.67 -13.68
N SER A 51 3.39 -6.39 -12.68
CA SER A 51 2.90 -5.03 -12.43
C SER A 51 4.05 -4.04 -12.17
N ALA A 52 4.22 -3.06 -13.06
CA ALA A 52 5.30 -2.07 -13.00
C ALA A 52 5.25 -1.23 -11.71
N ILE A 53 4.06 -0.85 -11.24
CA ILE A 53 3.91 -0.05 -10.02
C ILE A 53 4.41 -0.82 -8.79
N LEU A 54 4.16 -2.14 -8.73
CA LEU A 54 4.60 -2.98 -7.63
C LEU A 54 6.12 -3.14 -7.62
N ILE A 55 6.72 -3.41 -8.79
CA ILE A 55 8.18 -3.49 -8.96
C ILE A 55 8.84 -2.15 -8.57
N GLU A 56 8.32 -1.04 -9.06
CA GLU A 56 8.84 0.29 -8.75
C GLU A 56 8.68 0.59 -7.25
N THR A 57 7.53 0.27 -6.65
CA THR A 57 7.32 0.44 -5.20
C THR A 57 8.35 -0.33 -4.39
N ALA A 58 8.61 -1.60 -4.74
CA ALA A 58 9.61 -2.42 -4.06
C ALA A 58 11.01 -1.78 -4.13
N ARG A 59 11.38 -1.25 -5.32
CA ARG A 59 12.64 -0.52 -5.52
C ARG A 59 12.71 0.72 -4.64
N GLN A 60 11.69 1.58 -4.67
CA GLN A 60 11.69 2.82 -3.87
C GLN A 60 11.71 2.53 -2.36
N LEU A 61 11.03 1.46 -1.93
CA LEU A 61 11.08 1.02 -0.53
C LEU A 61 12.47 0.57 -0.12
N ALA A 62 13.17 -0.18 -0.96
CA ALA A 62 14.55 -0.57 -0.69
C ALA A 62 15.46 0.66 -0.53
N GLU A 63 15.32 1.67 -1.41
CA GLU A 63 16.07 2.93 -1.31
C GLU A 63 15.70 3.74 -0.06
N TYR A 64 14.43 3.73 0.34
CA TYR A 64 13.96 4.37 1.57
C TYR A 64 14.56 3.73 2.81
N PHE A 65 14.55 2.39 2.88
CA PHE A 65 15.18 1.66 3.98
C PHE A 65 16.71 1.79 3.98
N ALA A 66 17.33 1.96 2.81
CA ALA A 66 18.75 2.30 2.70
C ALA A 66 19.07 3.76 3.06
N GLY A 67 18.07 4.59 3.37
CA GLY A 67 18.23 6.00 3.71
C GLY A 67 18.59 6.91 2.53
N SER A 68 18.59 6.40 1.30
CA SER A 68 18.95 7.13 0.08
C SER A 68 17.79 7.96 -0.48
N ARG A 69 16.55 7.63 -0.07
CA ARG A 69 15.32 8.27 -0.56
C ARG A 69 14.41 8.59 0.61
N THR A 70 13.83 9.80 0.58
CA THR A 70 12.81 10.23 1.56
C THR A 70 11.47 10.55 0.92
N ARG A 71 11.40 10.56 -0.42
CA ARG A 71 10.21 10.90 -1.20
C ARG A 71 9.90 9.81 -2.22
N PHE A 72 8.63 9.40 -2.25
CA PHE A 72 8.12 8.42 -3.20
C PHE A 72 7.54 9.12 -4.43
N ALA A 73 7.83 8.59 -5.61
CA ALA A 73 7.28 9.01 -6.90
C ALA A 73 6.47 7.85 -7.47
N LEU A 74 5.32 7.57 -6.85
CA LEU A 74 4.43 6.45 -7.17
C LEU A 74 3.01 6.99 -7.28
N GLU A 75 2.24 6.44 -8.22
CA GLU A 75 0.79 6.70 -8.30
C GLU A 75 0.10 5.97 -7.14
N LEU A 76 -0.68 6.68 -6.34
CA LEU A 76 -1.33 6.14 -5.16
C LEU A 76 -2.86 6.11 -5.35
N ASP A 77 -3.43 4.92 -5.33
CA ASP A 77 -4.89 4.70 -5.30
C ASP A 77 -5.33 4.43 -3.86
N LEU A 78 -5.13 5.43 -2.99
CA LEU A 78 -5.54 5.31 -1.59
C LEU A 78 -7.08 5.41 -1.51
N PRO A 79 -7.76 4.49 -0.81
CA PRO A 79 -9.17 4.66 -0.53
C PRO A 79 -9.32 5.95 0.28
N ALA A 80 -10.04 6.93 -0.28
CA ALA A 80 -10.25 8.22 0.35
C ALA A 80 -10.94 8.03 1.71
N ARG A 81 -10.17 7.98 2.80
CA ARG A 81 -10.72 8.17 4.13
C ARG A 81 -11.16 9.63 4.20
N ARG A 82 -12.47 9.85 4.20
CA ARG A 82 -13.05 11.13 4.63
C ARG A 82 -12.52 11.41 6.03
N PHE A 83 -11.54 12.31 6.14
CA PHE A 83 -11.04 12.81 7.41
C PHE A 83 -12.18 13.63 8.03
N LYS A 84 -13.04 12.99 8.84
CA LYS A 84 -14.14 13.67 9.50
C LYS A 84 -13.56 14.51 10.64
N LYS A 85 -13.15 15.75 10.33
CA LYS A 85 -12.80 16.73 11.36
C LYS A 85 -14.03 16.92 12.25
N ARG A 86 -14.02 16.35 13.44
CA ARG A 86 -14.93 16.77 14.52
C ARG A 86 -14.32 18.06 15.07
N TYR A 87 -14.76 19.20 14.55
CA TYR A 87 -14.56 20.46 15.25
C TYR A 87 -15.47 20.42 16.48
N GLY A 88 -14.87 20.29 17.66
CA GLY A 88 -15.57 20.54 18.92
C GLY A 88 -16.08 21.98 18.90
N LYS A 89 -17.36 22.17 19.22
CA LYS A 89 -17.93 23.50 19.40
C LYS A 89 -17.15 24.22 20.52
N PRO A 90 -16.81 25.51 20.36
CA PRO A 90 -16.30 26.29 21.48
C PRO A 90 -17.38 26.44 22.56
N CYS A 91 -16.93 26.56 23.80
CA CYS A 91 -17.71 26.75 25.02
C CYS A 91 -18.73 27.89 24.90
#